data_AF-A0A1G8JXJ9-F1
#
_entry.id   AF-A0A1G8JXJ9-F1
#
_cell.length_a   1.000
_cell.length_b   1.000
_cell.length_c   1.000
_cell.angle_alpha   90.00
_cell.angle_beta   90.00
_cell.angle_gamma   90.00
#
_symmetry.space_group_name_H-M   'P 1'
#
loop_
_entity.id
_entity.type
_entity.pdbx_description
1 polymer ?
#
loop_
_entity_poly.entity_id
_entity_poly.type
_entity_poly.pdbx_seq_one_letter_code
_entity_poly.pdbx_strand_id
1 'polypeptide(L)'
;MPMIDRYEMSIPSHMRLIDARSALNVLERFVQEADVQIDRDVLADKLEPLIDALTEAADAALPVDSHEAFNRWACELGYIALSPKEAELIQDIRSCTEEGQEDISKMVEQTLETKERVFGQ
;
A
#
# COMPACT_ATOMS: atom_id res chain seq x y z
N MET A 1 4.90 20.75 -1.04
CA MET A 1 5.56 19.45 -0.82
C MET A 1 4.50 18.39 -1.04
N PRO A 2 4.72 17.39 -1.90
CA PRO A 2 3.79 16.26 -2.03
C PRO A 2 3.65 15.59 -0.66
N MET A 3 2.42 15.30 -0.25
CA MET A 3 2.17 14.58 1.00
C MET A 3 2.40 13.11 0.73
N ILE A 4 3.49 12.56 1.26
CA ILE A 4 3.70 11.12 1.26
C ILE A 4 2.75 10.54 2.31
N ASP A 5 1.69 9.87 1.86
CA ASP A 5 0.70 9.27 2.74
C ASP A 5 0.87 7.75 2.87
N ARG A 6 1.56 7.12 1.91
CA ARG A 6 1.96 5.71 2.00
C ARG A 6 3.25 5.39 1.22
N TYR A 7 3.82 4.24 1.51
CA TYR A 7 4.90 3.65 0.72
C TYR A 7 4.36 2.42 -0.01
N GLU A 8 4.65 2.33 -1.30
CA GLU A 8 4.32 1.18 -2.12
C GLU A 8 5.59 0.39 -2.46
N MET A 9 5.41 -0.92 -2.59
CA MET A 9 6.49 -1.85 -2.91
C MET A 9 5.98 -2.91 -3.86
N SER A 10 6.85 -3.34 -4.78
CA SER A 10 6.55 -4.47 -5.65
C SER A 10 6.40 -5.78 -4.85
N ILE A 11 5.78 -6.80 -5.46
CA ILE A 11 5.66 -8.13 -4.84
C ILE A 11 7.05 -8.74 -4.53
N PRO A 12 8.04 -8.72 -5.46
CA PRO A 12 9.40 -9.15 -5.14
C PRO A 12 10.03 -8.38 -3.96
N SER A 13 9.78 -7.08 -3.86
CA SER A 13 10.28 -6.26 -2.74
C SER A 13 9.62 -6.64 -1.41
N HIS A 14 8.32 -7.00 -1.44
CA HIS A 14 7.62 -7.54 -0.26
C HIS A 14 8.23 -8.86 0.22
N MET A 15 8.72 -9.71 -0.69
CA MET A 15 9.41 -10.95 -0.31
C MET A 15 10.67 -10.66 0.51
N ARG A 16 11.37 -9.55 0.26
CA ARG A 16 12.53 -9.16 1.07
C ARG A 16 12.18 -8.83 2.51
N LEU A 17 10.98 -8.32 2.79
CA LEU A 17 10.51 -8.16 4.18
C LEU A 17 10.23 -9.52 4.85
N ILE A 18 9.83 -10.53 4.08
CA ILE A 18 9.66 -11.90 4.59
C ILE A 18 11.02 -12.53 4.90
N ASP A 19 12.02 -12.28 4.05
CA ASP A 19 13.40 -12.69 4.28
C ASP A 19 13.99 -12.00 5.52
N ALA A 20 13.78 -10.68 5.65
CA ALA A 20 14.18 -9.91 6.82
C ALA A 20 13.56 -10.46 8.11
N ARG A 21 12.24 -10.75 8.11
CA ARG A 21 11.57 -11.38 9.24
C ARG A 21 12.16 -12.75 9.58
N SER A 22 12.51 -13.54 8.56
CA SER A 22 13.12 -14.85 8.76
C SER A 22 14.52 -14.74 9.37
N ALA A 23 15.33 -13.80 8.89
CA ALA A 23 16.65 -13.48 9.46
C ALA A 23 16.54 -12.98 10.91
N LEU A 24 15.55 -12.14 11.20
CA LEU A 24 15.28 -11.66 12.56
C LEU A 24 14.95 -12.81 13.52
N ASN A 25 14.13 -13.77 13.10
CA ASN A 25 13.81 -14.95 13.91
C ASN A 25 15.06 -15.80 14.20
N VAL A 26 15.98 -15.92 13.25
CA VAL A 26 17.26 -16.62 13.44
C VAL A 26 18.13 -15.89 14.44
N LEU A 27 18.22 -14.56 14.31
CA LEU A 27 18.97 -13.72 15.24
C LEU A 27 18.39 -13.78 16.66
N GLU A 28 17.07 -13.74 16.79
CA GLU A 28 16.38 -13.83 18.08
C GLU A 28 16.70 -15.15 18.78
N ARG A 29 16.62 -16.28 18.07
CA ARG A 29 17.01 -17.58 18.61
C ARG A 29 18.47 -17.62 19.02
N PHE A 30 19.36 -17.09 18.19
CA PHE A 30 20.79 -17.02 18.49
C PHE A 30 21.07 -16.24 19.77
N VAL A 31 20.39 -15.10 19.97
CA VAL A 31 20.52 -14.30 21.19
C VAL A 31 19.92 -15.02 22.41
N GLN A 32 18.79 -15.70 22.25
CA GLN A 32 18.11 -16.44 23.33
C GLN A 32 18.91 -17.68 23.79
N GLU A 33 19.63 -18.33 22.89
CA GLU A 33 20.47 -19.50 23.18
C GLU A 33 21.84 -19.13 23.76
N ALA A 34 22.21 -17.84 23.73
CA ALA A 34 23.50 -17.38 24.25
C ALA A 34 23.46 -17.23 25.77
N ASP A 35 24.24 -18.07 26.47
CA ASP A 35 24.13 -18.22 27.93
C ASP A 35 24.75 -17.04 28.72
N VAL A 36 25.80 -16.37 28.23
CA VAL A 36 26.44 -15.24 28.96
C VAL A 36 27.19 -14.24 28.07
N GLN A 37 27.86 -14.68 27.00
CA GLN A 37 28.60 -13.79 26.10
C GLN A 37 28.36 -14.17 24.63
N ILE A 38 27.93 -13.18 23.86
CA ILE A 38 27.80 -13.28 22.41
C ILE A 38 29.09 -12.75 21.79
N ASP A 39 29.72 -13.58 20.97
CA ASP A 39 30.84 -13.16 20.15
C ASP A 39 30.38 -12.11 19.13
N ARG A 40 31.11 -10.99 19.05
CA ARG A 40 30.74 -9.84 18.23
C ARG A 40 30.80 -10.14 16.74
N ASP A 41 31.79 -10.92 16.30
CA ASP A 41 31.99 -11.24 14.89
C ASP A 41 30.89 -12.22 14.45
N VAL A 42 30.58 -13.21 15.29
CA VAL A 42 29.46 -14.13 15.05
C VAL A 42 28.12 -13.38 15.03
N LEU A 43 27.92 -12.40 15.91
CA LEU A 43 26.71 -11.57 15.90
C LEU A 43 26.61 -10.73 14.64
N ALA A 44 27.72 -10.17 14.16
CA ALA A 44 27.76 -9.40 12.91
C ALA A 44 27.37 -10.30 11.72
N ASP A 45 27.90 -11.51 11.65
CA ASP A 45 27.55 -12.49 10.61
C ASP A 45 26.06 -12.87 10.64
N LYS A 46 25.42 -12.89 11.82
CA LYS A 46 23.97 -13.16 11.95
C LYS A 46 23.11 -11.94 11.63
N LEU A 47 23.65 -10.73 11.77
CA LEU A 47 22.96 -9.48 11.46
C LEU A 47 22.99 -9.15 9.96
N GLU A 48 24.04 -9.54 9.25
CA GLU A 48 24.24 -9.22 7.82
C GLU A 48 23.01 -9.57 6.95
N PRO A 49 22.41 -10.77 7.02
CA PRO A 49 21.24 -11.11 6.20
C PRO A 49 19.99 -10.27 6.53
N LEU A 50 19.86 -9.83 7.78
CA LEU A 50 18.75 -8.97 8.20
C LEU A 50 18.94 -7.55 7.64
N ILE A 51 20.17 -7.03 7.74
CA ILE A 51 20.52 -5.71 7.24
C ILE A 51 20.31 -5.65 5.73
N ASP A 52 20.85 -6.62 4.99
CA ASP A 52 20.73 -6.67 3.53
C ASP A 52 19.28 -6.70 3.08
N ALA A 53 18.46 -7.57 3.69
CA ALA A 53 17.06 -7.69 3.33
C ALA A 53 16.25 -6.42 3.64
N LEU A 54 16.56 -5.72 4.75
CA LEU A 54 15.92 -4.46 5.10
C LEU A 54 16.38 -3.30 4.20
N THR A 55 17.66 -3.24 3.85
CA THR A 55 18.20 -2.24 2.93
C THR A 55 17.60 -2.40 1.55
N GLU A 56 17.55 -3.62 1.02
CA GLU A 56 16.90 -3.88 -0.27
C GLU A 56 15.40 -3.54 -0.27
N ALA A 57 14.68 -3.83 0.83
CA ALA A 57 13.27 -3.47 0.94
C ALA A 57 13.06 -1.96 1.03
N ALA A 58 13.93 -1.24 1.76
CA ALA A 58 13.88 0.21 1.89
C ALA A 58 14.19 0.92 0.57
N ASP A 59 15.22 0.47 -0.16
CA ASP A 59 15.59 1.03 -1.47
C ASP A 59 14.49 0.83 -2.52
N ALA A 60 13.72 -0.25 -2.39
CA ALA A 60 12.60 -0.55 -3.28
C ALA A 60 11.27 0.08 -2.85
N ALA A 61 11.20 0.67 -1.66
CA ALA A 61 10.01 1.36 -1.17
C ALA A 61 9.89 2.72 -1.85
N LEU A 62 8.82 2.91 -2.61
CA LEU A 62 8.54 4.17 -3.28
C LEU A 62 7.56 4.99 -2.45
N PRO A 63 7.92 6.23 -2.07
CA PRO A 63 6.95 7.14 -1.48
C PRO A 63 5.88 7.46 -2.52
N VAL A 64 4.62 7.28 -2.15
CA VAL A 64 3.48 7.55 -3.02
C VAL A 64 2.64 8.66 -2.39
N ASP A 65 2.34 9.67 -3.20
CA ASP A 65 1.25 10.61 -2.95
C ASP A 65 -0.02 9.98 -3.56
N SER A 66 -0.99 9.59 -2.73
CA SER A 66 -2.20 8.92 -3.21
C SER A 66 -2.95 9.74 -4.26
N HIS A 67 -2.85 11.08 -4.24
CA HIS A 67 -3.46 11.92 -5.26
C HIS A 67 -2.75 11.78 -6.61
N GLU A 68 -1.42 11.65 -6.61
CA GLU A 68 -0.63 11.45 -7.83
C GLU A 68 -0.83 10.03 -8.41
N ALA A 69 -0.88 9.01 -7.54
CA ALA A 69 -1.19 7.64 -7.94
C ALA A 69 -2.62 7.50 -8.48
N PHE A 70 -3.60 8.17 -7.84
CA PHE A 70 -4.98 8.24 -8.33
C PHE A 70 -5.04 8.86 -9.72
N ASN A 71 -4.39 10.00 -9.94
CA ASN A 71 -4.36 10.67 -11.24
C ASN A 71 -3.73 9.79 -12.33
N ARG A 72 -2.63 9.08 -12.03
CA ARG A 72 -2.00 8.15 -12.98
C ARG A 72 -2.95 7.03 -13.37
N TRP A 73 -3.62 6.43 -12.38
CA TRP A 73 -4.57 5.35 -12.61
C TRP A 73 -5.83 5.82 -13.34
N ALA A 74 -6.34 7.01 -13.03
CA ALA A 74 -7.45 7.64 -13.74
C ALA A 74 -7.10 7.81 -15.23
N CYS A 75 -5.90 8.29 -15.54
CA CYS A 75 -5.39 8.38 -16.91
C CYS A 75 -5.29 6.99 -17.59
N GLU A 76 -4.80 5.96 -16.90
CA GLU A 76 -4.71 4.59 -17.44
C GLU A 76 -6.07 3.98 -17.78
N LEU A 77 -7.11 4.30 -17.00
CA LEU A 77 -8.48 3.88 -17.26
C LEU A 77 -9.22 4.76 -18.30
N GLY A 78 -8.55 5.75 -18.88
CA GLY A 78 -9.14 6.65 -19.87
C GLY A 78 -10.00 7.76 -19.28
N TYR A 79 -9.97 7.98 -17.96
CA TYR A 79 -10.49 9.20 -17.35
C TYR A 79 -9.50 10.34 -17.63
N ILE A 80 -9.62 10.95 -18.81
CA ILE A 80 -8.81 12.10 -19.18
C ILE A 80 -9.47 13.33 -18.56
N ALA A 81 -8.85 13.90 -17.52
CA ALA A 81 -9.22 15.17 -16.87
C ALA A 81 -10.48 15.15 -15.97
N LEU A 82 -10.44 14.33 -14.92
CA LEU A 82 -11.34 14.56 -13.77
C LEU A 82 -11.10 15.96 -13.19
N SER A 83 -12.17 16.67 -12.89
CA SER A 83 -12.08 17.88 -12.07
C SER A 83 -11.60 17.53 -10.65
N PRO A 84 -11.01 18.48 -9.90
CA PRO A 84 -10.53 18.20 -8.53
C PRO A 84 -11.61 17.58 -7.63
N LYS A 85 -12.85 18.04 -7.78
CA LYS A 85 -14.00 17.53 -7.03
C LYS A 85 -14.36 16.10 -7.41
N GLU A 86 -14.27 15.73 -8.69
CA GLU A 86 -14.53 14.36 -9.14
C GLU A 86 -13.41 13.42 -8.68
N ALA A 87 -12.16 13.88 -8.69
CA ALA A 87 -11.03 13.11 -8.18
C ALA A 87 -11.17 12.83 -6.68
N GLU A 88 -11.49 13.84 -5.87
CA GLU A 88 -11.76 13.68 -4.43
C GLU A 88 -12.92 12.70 -4.19
N LEU A 89 -14.03 12.86 -4.91
CA LEU A 89 -15.20 11.99 -4.74
C LEU A 89 -14.88 10.51 -5.07
N ILE A 90 -14.14 10.26 -6.14
CA ILE A 90 -13.77 8.88 -6.50
C ILE A 90 -12.78 8.31 -5.47
N GLN A 91 -11.85 9.12 -4.96
CA GLN A 91 -10.93 8.69 -3.90
C GLN A 91 -11.67 8.34 -2.60
N ASP A 92 -12.68 9.12 -2.23
CA ASP A 92 -13.55 8.84 -1.07
C ASP A 92 -14.30 7.52 -1.27
N ILE A 93 -14.89 7.30 -2.45
CA ILE A 93 -15.59 6.05 -2.80
C ILE A 93 -14.64 4.85 -2.71
N ARG A 94 -13.40 4.95 -3.20
CA ARG A 94 -12.40 3.87 -3.12
C ARG A 94 -11.96 3.57 -1.69
N SER A 95 -12.04 4.56 -0.80
CA SER A 95 -11.67 4.44 0.61
C SER A 95 -12.81 3.84 1.46
N CYS A 96 -14.01 3.67 0.90
CA CYS A 96 -15.12 3.00 1.57
C CYS A 96 -14.89 1.49 1.74
N THR A 97 -15.53 0.92 2.76
CA THR A 97 -15.69 -0.54 2.93
C THR A 97 -16.55 -1.14 1.81
N GLU A 98 -16.51 -2.47 1.62
CA GLU A 98 -17.37 -3.15 0.63
C GLU A 98 -18.86 -2.81 0.81
N GLU A 99 -19.36 -2.81 2.05
CA GLU A 99 -20.73 -2.40 2.38
C GLU A 99 -21.02 -0.95 1.93
N GLY A 100 -20.09 -0.03 2.17
CA GLY A 100 -20.21 1.36 1.72
C GLY A 100 -20.22 1.49 0.19
N GLN A 101 -19.44 0.68 -0.51
CA GLN A 101 -19.43 0.67 -1.98
C GLN A 101 -20.75 0.13 -2.56
N GLU A 102 -21.33 -0.91 -1.94
CA GLU A 102 -22.65 -1.43 -2.34
C GLU A 102 -23.77 -0.40 -2.15
N ASP A 103 -23.76 0.32 -1.03
CA ASP A 103 -24.76 1.36 -0.76
C ASP A 103 -24.67 2.53 -1.75
N ILE A 104 -23.44 2.93 -2.11
CA ILE A 104 -23.20 3.93 -3.16
C ILE A 104 -23.72 3.42 -4.51
N SER A 105 -23.49 2.16 -4.84
CA SER A 105 -24.01 1.55 -6.09
C SER A 105 -25.54 1.61 -6.14
N LYS A 106 -26.22 1.21 -5.07
CA LYS A 106 -27.69 1.27 -4.98
C LYS A 106 -28.22 2.69 -5.11
N MET A 107 -27.56 3.68 -4.50
CA MET A 107 -27.95 5.08 -4.63
C MET A 107 -27.81 5.59 -6.07
N VAL A 108 -26.75 5.20 -6.78
CA VAL A 108 -26.56 5.56 -8.19
C VAL A 108 -27.64 4.95 -9.07
N GLU A 109 -27.95 3.67 -8.88
CA GLU A 109 -29.03 2.97 -9.60
C GLU A 109 -30.39 3.66 -9.41
N GLN A 110 -30.77 3.94 -8.15
CA GLN A 110 -32.03 4.63 -7.85
C GLN A 110 -32.09 6.05 -8.46
N THR A 111 -30.95 6.74 -8.49
CA THR A 111 -30.86 8.08 -9.09
C THR A 111 -31.04 8.01 -10.60
N LEU A 112 -30.45 7.01 -11.27
CA LEU A 112 -30.60 6.79 -12.70
C LEU A 112 -32.05 6.45 -13.06
N GLU A 113 -32.67 5.52 -12.35
CA GLU A 113 -34.09 5.16 -12.52
C GLU A 113 -35.01 6.38 -12.35
N THR A 114 -34.75 7.20 -11.33
CA THR A 114 -35.53 8.41 -11.09
C THR A 114 -35.35 9.42 -12.22
N LYS A 115 -34.12 9.58 -12.73
CA LYS A 115 -33.81 10.50 -13.83
C LYS A 115 -34.48 10.03 -15.14
N GLU A 116 -34.46 8.74 -15.45
CA GLU A 116 -35.18 8.19 -16.59
C GLU A 116 -36.69 8.40 -16.47
N ARG A 117 -37.25 8.25 -15.26
CA ARG A 117 -38.67 8.47 -15.02
C ARG A 117 -39.09 9.94 -15.16
N VAL A 118 -38.20 10.88 -14.82
CA VAL A 118 -38.49 12.32 -14.80
C VAL A 118 -38.17 12.99 -16.14
N PHE A 119 -37.14 12.52 -16.86
CA PHE A 119 -36.65 13.13 -18.10
C PHE A 119 -36.82 12.25 -19.36
N GLY A 120 -37.32 11.03 -19.21
CA GLY A 120 -37.58 10.09 -20.32
C GLY A 120 -39.00 10.14 -20.90
N GLN A 121 -39.76 11.23 -20.65
CA GLN A 121 -41.03 11.56 -21.33
C GLN A 121 -40.86 12.78 -22.23
#